data_AF-I1VZ93-F1
#
_entry.id   AF-I1VZ93-F1
#
_cell.length_a   1.000
_cell.length_b   1.000
_cell.length_c   1.000
_cell.angle_alpha   90.00
_cell.angle_beta   90.00
_cell.angle_gamma   90.00
#
_symmetry.space_group_name_H-M   'P 1'
#
loop_
_entity.id
_entity.type
_entity.pdbx_description
1 polymer ?
#
loop_
_entity_poly.entity_id
_entity_poly.type
_entity_poly.pdbx_seq_one_letter_code
_entity_poly.pdbx_strand_id
1 'polypeptide(L)'
;MAPSGKIQHRYTKVGTNKFTAVVSAVGTGGSMSSVSLELEVYSSFSDAEAENLLAGKNVGDSKTYAANVAGYAGLGPQESGDNGEYGYPAQAAPFDSTRTCMFENSFIFTRTANGITYQQTADHVFVPGAYASVLGVAKDQCHGTDVVPTITGVKQVSFVPSTSKAATQGKYNNKAYRGTAIELSNGGMFGVGASAYDIISLTDTQLIVRVMQPNSQYAYHIFTTTKPSENSFANLV
;
A
#
# COMPACT_ATOMS: atom_id res chain seq x y z
N MET A 1 -4.55 21.90 15.05
CA MET A 1 -5.17 23.20 15.40
C MET A 1 -4.70 24.23 14.40
N ALA A 2 -5.60 24.96 13.74
CA ALA A 2 -5.25 26.00 12.77
C ALA A 2 -5.57 27.38 13.37
N PRO A 3 -4.58 28.19 13.79
CA PRO A 3 -4.80 29.50 14.41
C PRO A 3 -5.59 30.47 13.51
N SER A 4 -5.57 30.27 12.20
CA SER A 4 -6.30 31.05 11.20
C SER A 4 -7.78 30.67 11.04
N GLY A 5 -8.25 29.60 11.70
CA GLY A 5 -9.59 29.04 11.53
C GLY A 5 -9.85 28.38 10.16
N LYS A 6 -8.83 28.33 9.28
CA LYS A 6 -8.92 27.70 7.96
C LYS A 6 -8.25 26.32 7.99
N ILE A 7 -9.02 25.30 7.65
CA ILE A 7 -8.53 23.92 7.49
C ILE A 7 -8.97 23.46 6.11
N GLN A 8 -8.05 22.89 5.33
CA GLN A 8 -8.36 22.18 4.10
C GLN A 8 -8.28 20.69 4.35
N HIS A 9 -9.26 19.96 3.83
CA HIS A 9 -9.29 18.51 3.87
C HIS A 9 -9.63 17.99 2.48
N ARG A 10 -8.92 16.95 2.02
CA ARG A 10 -9.17 16.32 0.72
C ARG A 10 -9.89 15.00 0.95
N TYR A 11 -11.05 14.84 0.31
CA TYR A 11 -11.77 13.57 0.28
C TYR A 11 -11.19 12.69 -0.82
N THR A 12 -10.79 11.47 -0.47
CA THR A 12 -10.09 10.56 -1.39
C THR A 12 -10.89 9.33 -1.78
N LYS A 13 -12.02 9.07 -1.11
CA LYS A 13 -12.87 7.92 -1.43
C LYS A 13 -13.61 8.14 -2.75
N VAL A 14 -13.38 7.27 -3.72
CA VAL A 14 -14.03 7.30 -5.05
C VAL A 14 -15.53 7.03 -4.92
N GLY A 15 -16.30 7.61 -5.82
CA GLY A 15 -17.77 7.56 -5.85
C GLY A 15 -18.41 8.63 -4.97
N THR A 16 -19.72 8.52 -4.80
CA THR A 16 -20.50 9.40 -3.94
C THR A 16 -20.44 8.90 -2.50
N ASN A 17 -19.82 9.68 -1.62
CA ASN A 17 -19.60 9.32 -0.24
C ASN A 17 -20.14 10.41 0.69
N LYS A 18 -20.82 9.98 1.76
CA LYS A 18 -21.26 10.87 2.83
C LYS A 18 -20.20 10.92 3.93
N PHE A 19 -19.84 12.13 4.33
CA PHE A 19 -18.87 12.41 5.37
C PHE A 19 -19.49 13.33 6.41
N THR A 20 -19.12 13.14 7.68
CA THR A 20 -19.48 14.07 8.75
C THR A 20 -18.25 14.88 9.12
N ALA A 21 -18.24 16.15 8.75
CA ALA A 21 -17.22 17.09 9.19
C ALA A 21 -17.58 17.62 10.58
N VAL A 22 -16.71 17.41 11.56
CA VAL A 22 -16.88 17.97 12.92
C VAL A 22 -15.84 19.06 13.12
N VAL A 23 -16.31 20.27 13.40
CA VAL A 23 -15.46 21.42 13.72
C VAL A 23 -15.60 21.71 15.21
N SER A 24 -14.50 21.61 15.95
CA SER A 24 -14.43 21.97 17.36
C SER A 24 -13.56 23.21 17.54
N ALA A 25 -14.10 24.22 18.21
CA ALA A 25 -13.40 25.45 18.58
C ALA A 25 -13.21 25.50 20.10
N VAL A 26 -12.03 25.92 20.54
CA VAL A 26 -11.71 26.13 21.95
C VAL A 26 -11.50 27.63 22.16
N GLY A 27 -12.39 28.24 22.93
CA GLY A 27 -12.33 29.64 23.31
C GLY A 27 -11.41 29.89 24.51
N THR A 28 -11.23 31.17 24.83
CA THR A 28 -10.45 31.64 25.97
C THR A 28 -10.97 31.00 27.27
N GLY A 29 -10.07 30.43 28.09
CA GLY A 29 -10.45 29.72 29.32
C GLY A 29 -10.88 28.26 29.12
N GLY A 30 -10.68 27.67 27.94
CA GLY A 30 -10.93 26.24 27.69
C GLY A 30 -12.38 25.88 27.36
N SER A 31 -13.25 26.87 27.15
CA SER A 31 -14.63 26.65 26.72
C SER A 31 -14.66 26.06 25.30
N MET A 32 -15.33 24.92 25.12
CA MET A 32 -15.39 24.24 23.82
C MET A 32 -16.76 24.44 23.16
N SER A 33 -16.78 24.65 21.85
CA SER A 33 -17.98 24.64 21.02
C SER A 33 -17.74 23.74 19.81
N SER A 34 -18.75 22.97 19.39
CA SER A 34 -18.61 22.05 18.25
C SER A 34 -19.82 22.12 17.33
N VAL A 35 -19.58 22.04 16.03
CA VAL A 35 -20.62 21.95 14.98
C VAL A 35 -20.29 20.78 14.07
N SER A 36 -21.31 20.00 13.70
CA SER A 36 -21.21 18.94 12.70
C SER A 36 -21.94 19.34 11.42
N LEU A 37 -21.37 18.95 10.27
CA LEU A 37 -21.94 19.14 8.95
C LEU A 37 -21.85 17.82 8.17
N GLU A 38 -22.97 17.36 7.64
CA GLU A 38 -22.99 16.27 6.68
C GLU A 38 -22.67 16.79 5.28
N LEU A 39 -21.74 16.13 4.61
CA LEU A 39 -21.23 16.47 3.29
C LEU A 39 -21.39 15.26 2.39
N GLU A 40 -21.98 15.46 1.23
CA GLU A 40 -21.99 14.46 0.16
C GLU A 40 -20.95 14.87 -0.89
N VAL A 41 -19.93 14.04 -1.06
CA VAL A 41 -18.81 14.31 -1.95
C VAL A 41 -18.76 13.24 -3.02
N TYR A 42 -18.85 13.66 -4.28
CA TYR A 42 -18.58 12.82 -5.42
C TYR A 42 -17.11 12.96 -5.83
N SER A 43 -16.37 11.85 -5.81
CA SER A 43 -15.03 11.76 -6.37
C SER A 43 -15.03 10.87 -7.60
N SER A 44 -14.61 11.42 -8.74
CA SER A 44 -14.45 10.69 -10.00
C SER A 44 -12.99 10.35 -10.31
N PHE A 45 -12.14 10.28 -9.28
CA PHE A 45 -10.73 9.97 -9.50
C PHE A 45 -10.59 8.61 -10.19
N SER A 46 -9.79 8.57 -11.25
CA SER A 46 -9.38 7.37 -11.95
C SER A 46 -7.95 7.55 -12.41
N ASP A 47 -7.20 6.46 -12.38
CA ASP A 47 -5.86 6.36 -12.92
C ASP A 47 -5.84 5.19 -13.92
N ALA A 48 -6.45 5.42 -15.08
CA ALA A 48 -6.65 4.39 -16.10
C ALA A 48 -5.32 3.75 -16.54
N GLU A 49 -4.21 4.48 -16.53
CA GLU A 49 -2.90 3.90 -16.82
C GLU A 49 -2.47 2.94 -15.70
N ALA A 50 -2.58 3.30 -14.42
CA ALA A 50 -2.26 2.39 -13.31
C ALA A 50 -3.14 1.14 -13.34
N GLU A 51 -4.44 1.34 -13.58
CA GLU A 51 -5.41 0.27 -13.72
C GLU A 51 -5.00 -0.70 -14.85
N ASN A 52 -4.54 -0.18 -15.99
CA ASN A 52 -4.10 -1.00 -17.12
C ASN A 52 -2.76 -1.71 -16.86
N LEU A 53 -1.80 -1.07 -16.19
CA LEU A 53 -0.50 -1.65 -15.85
C LEU A 53 -0.58 -2.71 -14.75
N LEU A 54 -1.56 -2.57 -13.84
CA LEU A 54 -1.73 -3.49 -12.72
C LEU A 54 -2.52 -4.74 -13.12
N ALA A 55 -3.63 -4.58 -13.83
CA ALA A 55 -4.53 -5.67 -14.20
C ALA A 55 -4.38 -6.14 -15.65
N GLY A 56 -3.46 -5.55 -16.42
CA GLY A 56 -3.25 -5.87 -17.84
C GLY A 56 -4.40 -5.42 -18.74
N LYS A 57 -4.27 -5.68 -20.05
CA LYS A 57 -5.43 -5.67 -20.98
C LYS A 57 -6.25 -6.96 -20.91
N ASN A 58 -5.62 -8.05 -20.45
CA ASN A 58 -6.21 -9.38 -20.33
C ASN A 58 -6.55 -9.67 -18.86
N VAL A 59 -7.41 -10.67 -18.63
CA VAL A 59 -7.74 -11.13 -17.27
C VAL A 59 -6.54 -11.88 -16.68
N GLY A 60 -6.06 -11.47 -15.50
CA GLY A 60 -5.20 -12.28 -14.64
C GLY A 60 -3.73 -11.90 -14.57
N ASP A 61 -3.34 -10.66 -14.87
CA ASP A 61 -1.96 -10.22 -14.65
C ASP A 61 -1.57 -10.37 -13.18
N SER A 62 -0.47 -11.08 -12.92
CA SER A 62 0.02 -11.34 -11.58
C SER A 62 1.22 -10.47 -11.24
N LYS A 63 1.30 -10.02 -9.99
CA LYS A 63 2.52 -9.48 -9.40
C LYS A 63 2.98 -10.39 -8.26
N THR A 64 4.27 -10.66 -8.16
CA THR A 64 4.92 -11.42 -7.08
C THR A 64 6.09 -10.63 -6.54
N TYR A 65 6.54 -10.89 -5.32
CA TYR A 65 7.69 -10.19 -4.75
C TYR A 65 8.93 -10.39 -5.62
N ALA A 66 9.67 -9.30 -5.85
CA ALA A 66 10.90 -9.30 -6.65
C ALA A 66 12.09 -9.84 -5.84
N ALA A 67 12.03 -11.11 -5.45
CA ALA A 67 13.00 -11.79 -4.59
C ALA A 67 14.47 -11.60 -4.99
N ASN A 68 14.78 -11.44 -6.28
CA ASN A 68 16.13 -11.23 -6.80
C ASN A 68 16.66 -9.80 -6.63
N VAL A 69 15.81 -8.85 -6.23
CA VAL A 69 16.17 -7.42 -6.08
C VAL A 69 16.50 -7.14 -4.63
N ALA A 70 17.67 -6.56 -4.37
CA ALA A 70 18.03 -6.10 -3.04
C ALA A 70 17.03 -5.05 -2.55
N GLY A 71 16.53 -5.22 -1.32
CA GLY A 71 15.53 -4.33 -0.74
C GLY A 71 14.13 -4.48 -1.30
N TYR A 72 13.78 -5.64 -1.86
CA TYR A 72 12.43 -5.93 -2.35
C TYR A 72 11.35 -5.84 -1.26
N ALA A 73 11.72 -5.98 0.02
CA ALA A 73 10.81 -5.84 1.15
C ALA A 73 11.51 -5.31 2.40
N GLY A 74 10.77 -4.57 3.23
CA GLY A 74 11.19 -4.17 4.57
C GLY A 74 10.85 -2.72 4.91
N LEU A 75 11.43 -2.22 5.99
CA LEU A 75 11.18 -0.86 6.47
C LEU A 75 11.81 0.17 5.55
N GLY A 76 11.17 1.33 5.41
CA GLY A 76 11.76 2.48 4.74
C GLY A 76 11.52 3.80 5.48
N PRO A 77 11.86 4.92 4.85
CA PRO A 77 11.96 6.20 5.54
C PRO A 77 10.65 6.65 6.18
N GLN A 78 10.80 7.19 7.38
CA GLN A 78 9.77 7.94 8.07
C GLN A 78 9.55 9.29 7.39
N GLU A 79 8.36 9.85 7.55
CA GLU A 79 8.04 11.20 7.07
C GLU A 79 8.53 12.30 8.02
N SER A 80 9.53 12.00 8.87
CA SER A 80 10.14 12.95 9.79
C SER A 80 11.25 13.73 9.07
N GLY A 81 11.06 15.04 8.87
CA GLY A 81 12.03 15.95 8.24
C GLY A 81 11.60 16.49 6.87
N ASP A 82 12.37 17.45 6.35
CA ASP A 82 12.14 18.16 5.07
C ASP A 82 13.19 17.79 4.00
N ASN A 83 13.81 16.62 4.13
CA ASN A 83 14.88 16.14 3.27
C ASN A 83 14.44 15.63 1.90
N GLY A 84 13.13 15.59 1.59
CA GLY A 84 12.58 15.34 0.24
C GLY A 84 12.78 13.93 -0.33
N GLU A 85 13.69 13.15 0.24
CA GLU A 85 13.98 11.78 -0.16
C GLU A 85 13.28 10.79 0.78
N TYR A 86 12.03 10.53 0.47
CA TYR A 86 11.21 9.53 1.15
C TYR A 86 11.23 8.24 0.33
N GLY A 87 12.41 7.74 -0.05
CA GLY A 87 12.48 6.57 -0.92
C GLY A 87 13.87 5.97 -0.96
N TYR A 88 14.17 5.09 -0.01
CA TYR A 88 15.31 4.18 -0.11
C TYR A 88 14.76 2.76 -0.17
N PRO A 89 15.30 1.87 -1.03
CA PRO A 89 14.92 0.47 -1.03
C PRO A 89 15.13 -0.13 0.36
N ALA A 90 14.31 -1.13 0.69
CA ALA A 90 14.33 -1.76 2.00
C ALA A 90 15.61 -2.60 2.23
N GLN A 91 15.66 -3.35 3.34
CA GLN A 91 16.89 -4.01 3.80
C GLN A 91 16.98 -5.51 3.44
N ALA A 92 15.94 -6.11 2.86
CA ALA A 92 15.96 -7.55 2.56
C ALA A 92 17.04 -7.89 1.53
N ALA A 93 17.86 -8.90 1.85
CA ALA A 93 18.80 -9.47 0.90
C ALA A 93 18.04 -10.20 -0.22
N PRO A 94 18.59 -10.24 -1.45
CA PRO A 94 18.05 -11.09 -2.50
C PRO A 94 17.88 -12.53 -2.01
N PHE A 95 16.72 -13.12 -2.30
CA PHE A 95 16.35 -14.50 -1.94
C PHE A 95 16.54 -14.83 -0.46
N ASP A 96 16.20 -13.89 0.43
CA ASP A 96 16.25 -14.10 1.87
C ASP A 96 15.48 -15.36 2.30
N SER A 97 16.21 -16.35 2.81
CA SER A 97 15.67 -17.65 3.23
C SER A 97 14.72 -17.57 4.43
N THR A 98 14.69 -16.45 5.15
CA THR A 98 13.73 -16.21 6.24
C THR A 98 12.37 -15.72 5.75
N ARG A 99 12.24 -15.42 4.45
CA ARG A 99 11.07 -14.79 3.83
C ARG A 99 10.49 -15.58 2.66
N THR A 100 10.84 -16.87 2.55
CA THR A 100 10.49 -17.73 1.40
C THR A 100 9.00 -17.74 1.05
N CYS A 101 8.13 -17.69 2.04
CA CYS A 101 6.68 -17.66 1.85
C CYS A 101 6.17 -16.42 1.11
N MET A 102 6.91 -15.31 1.15
CA MET A 102 6.61 -14.15 0.30
C MET A 102 6.72 -14.53 -1.18
N PHE A 103 7.65 -15.41 -1.54
CA PHE A 103 7.91 -15.83 -2.93
C PHE A 103 6.98 -16.94 -3.42
N GLU A 104 6.28 -17.60 -2.49
CA GLU A 104 5.22 -18.56 -2.78
C GLU A 104 3.92 -17.86 -3.18
N ASN A 105 3.75 -16.60 -2.76
CA ASN A 105 2.56 -15.82 -3.01
C ASN A 105 2.66 -14.99 -4.30
N SER A 106 1.57 -14.94 -5.05
CA SER A 106 1.35 -14.06 -6.20
C SER A 106 -0.01 -13.39 -6.07
N PHE A 107 -0.07 -12.11 -6.43
CA PHE A 107 -1.28 -11.30 -6.40
C PHE A 107 -1.80 -11.18 -7.82
N ILE A 108 -2.90 -11.86 -8.10
CA ILE A 108 -3.56 -11.88 -9.41
C ILE A 108 -4.56 -10.74 -9.44
N PHE A 109 -4.34 -9.78 -10.35
CA PHE A 109 -5.24 -8.68 -10.61
C PHE A 109 -6.14 -9.02 -11.80
N THR A 110 -7.43 -8.81 -11.65
CA THR A 110 -8.44 -9.15 -12.65
C THR A 110 -9.34 -7.97 -12.91
N ARG A 111 -9.46 -7.56 -14.18
CA ARG A 111 -10.47 -6.59 -14.60
C ARG A 111 -11.83 -7.27 -14.73
N THR A 112 -12.82 -6.68 -14.10
CA THR A 112 -14.22 -7.11 -14.13
C THR A 112 -15.11 -5.98 -14.65
N ALA A 113 -16.40 -6.25 -14.88
CA ALA A 113 -17.38 -5.22 -15.22
C ALA A 113 -17.53 -4.14 -14.12
N ASN A 114 -17.16 -4.46 -12.87
CA ASN A 114 -17.34 -3.59 -11.70
C ASN A 114 -16.02 -2.97 -11.19
N GLY A 115 -14.96 -3.00 -12.00
CA GLY A 115 -13.63 -2.51 -11.62
C GLY A 115 -12.59 -3.63 -11.52
N ILE A 116 -11.52 -3.39 -10.77
CA ILE A 116 -10.42 -4.34 -10.61
C ILE A 116 -10.56 -5.09 -9.29
N THR A 117 -10.39 -6.40 -9.36
CA THR A 117 -10.26 -7.25 -8.18
C THR A 117 -8.85 -7.79 -8.04
N TYR A 118 -8.45 -8.18 -6.83
CA TYR A 118 -7.26 -8.99 -6.63
C TYR A 118 -7.54 -10.23 -5.77
N GLN A 119 -6.72 -11.25 -6.00
CA GLN A 119 -6.67 -12.47 -5.20
C GLN A 119 -5.21 -12.91 -5.04
N GLN A 120 -4.85 -13.36 -3.84
CA GLN A 120 -3.55 -13.97 -3.60
C GLN A 120 -3.60 -15.49 -3.79
N THR A 121 -2.51 -16.06 -4.30
CA THR A 121 -2.42 -17.51 -4.60
C THR A 121 -2.08 -18.33 -3.36
N ALA A 122 -1.35 -17.77 -2.41
CA ALA A 122 -1.02 -18.44 -1.17
C ALA A 122 -2.10 -18.25 -0.10
N ASP A 123 -2.20 -19.23 0.79
CA ASP A 123 -3.05 -19.25 1.98
C ASP A 123 -2.31 -18.77 3.24
N HIS A 124 -1.19 -18.09 3.05
CA HIS A 124 -0.33 -17.57 4.12
C HIS A 124 0.32 -16.25 3.71
N VAL A 125 0.80 -15.52 4.70
CA VAL A 125 1.48 -14.23 4.50
C VAL A 125 2.61 -14.04 5.49
N PHE A 126 3.69 -13.40 5.07
CA PHE A 126 4.74 -12.97 5.97
C PHE A 126 4.22 -11.85 6.88
N VAL A 127 4.39 -11.98 8.19
CA VAL A 127 3.94 -10.97 9.17
C VAL A 127 5.16 -10.34 9.84
N PRO A 128 5.50 -9.08 9.52
CA PRO A 128 6.61 -8.38 10.16
C PRO A 128 6.28 -8.03 11.61
N GLY A 129 7.31 -7.76 12.43
CA GLY A 129 7.13 -7.44 13.86
C GLY A 129 6.09 -6.38 14.21
N ALA A 130 5.95 -5.34 13.38
CA ALA A 130 4.92 -4.32 13.56
C ALA A 130 3.51 -4.90 13.57
N TYR A 131 3.19 -5.75 12.58
CA TYR A 131 1.88 -6.35 12.44
C TYR A 131 1.70 -7.52 13.41
N ALA A 132 2.75 -8.30 13.65
CA ALA A 132 2.74 -9.39 14.62
C ALA A 132 2.40 -8.90 16.04
N SER A 133 2.89 -7.71 16.42
CA SER A 133 2.55 -7.08 17.70
C SER A 133 1.07 -6.73 17.84
N VAL A 134 0.39 -6.40 16.74
CA VAL A 134 -1.05 -6.13 16.74
C VAL A 134 -1.85 -7.42 16.87
N LEU A 135 -1.38 -8.48 16.20
CA LEU A 135 -2.02 -9.80 16.21
C LEU A 135 -1.72 -10.62 17.47
N GLY A 136 -0.68 -10.27 18.23
CA GLY A 136 -0.23 -11.06 19.39
C GLY A 136 0.43 -12.38 19.00
N VAL A 137 1.09 -12.43 17.84
CA VAL A 137 1.73 -13.64 17.29
C VAL A 137 3.24 -13.47 17.15
N ALA A 138 3.94 -14.57 16.85
CA ALA A 138 5.36 -14.53 16.56
C ALA A 138 5.67 -13.68 15.31
N LYS A 139 6.72 -12.88 15.39
CA LYS A 139 7.12 -11.93 14.35
C LYS A 139 8.04 -12.52 13.30
N ASP A 140 8.11 -11.84 12.16
CA ASP A 140 9.09 -12.07 11.09
C ASP A 140 9.03 -13.50 10.56
N GLN A 141 7.81 -14.03 10.45
CA GLN A 141 7.53 -15.37 9.96
C GLN A 141 6.17 -15.41 9.26
N CYS A 142 5.88 -16.54 8.65
CA CYS A 142 4.68 -16.76 7.86
C CYS A 142 3.53 -17.21 8.77
N HIS A 143 2.35 -16.67 8.52
CA HIS A 143 1.12 -17.05 9.21
C HIS A 143 0.02 -17.35 8.21
N GLY A 144 -0.79 -18.35 8.51
CA GLY A 144 -1.88 -18.81 7.65
C GLY A 144 -3.20 -18.08 7.90
N THR A 145 -4.26 -18.61 7.32
CA THR A 145 -5.64 -18.09 7.46
C THR A 145 -6.21 -18.21 8.86
N ASP A 146 -5.63 -19.07 9.70
CA ASP A 146 -6.00 -19.21 11.12
C ASP A 146 -5.68 -17.93 11.91
N VAL A 147 -4.59 -17.25 11.55
CA VAL A 147 -4.15 -15.99 12.17
C VAL A 147 -4.60 -14.78 11.36
N VAL A 148 -4.56 -14.85 10.03
CA VAL A 148 -4.96 -13.75 9.13
C VAL A 148 -6.03 -14.21 8.15
N PRO A 149 -7.31 -14.33 8.57
CA PRO A 149 -8.37 -14.87 7.71
C PRO A 149 -8.62 -14.06 6.44
N THR A 150 -8.29 -12.77 6.44
CA THR A 150 -8.56 -11.86 5.33
C THR A 150 -7.68 -12.12 4.10
N ILE A 151 -6.65 -12.96 4.22
CA ILE A 151 -5.76 -13.25 3.10
C ILE A 151 -6.47 -13.99 1.96
N THR A 152 -7.41 -14.88 2.26
CA THR A 152 -8.14 -15.60 1.19
C THR A 152 -9.33 -14.81 0.67
N GLY A 153 -9.78 -15.15 -0.53
CA GLY A 153 -10.96 -14.58 -1.17
C GLY A 153 -10.68 -13.32 -1.98
N VAL A 154 -11.57 -13.05 -2.92
CA VAL A 154 -11.48 -11.93 -3.87
C VAL A 154 -11.75 -10.60 -3.19
N LYS A 155 -10.91 -9.61 -3.47
CA LYS A 155 -11.00 -8.26 -2.91
C LYS A 155 -11.11 -7.23 -4.03
N GLN A 156 -11.77 -6.11 -3.75
CA GLN A 156 -11.79 -4.98 -4.67
C GLN A 156 -10.50 -4.18 -4.52
N VAL A 157 -10.03 -3.67 -5.65
CA VAL A 157 -8.90 -2.75 -5.77
C VAL A 157 -9.44 -1.42 -6.22
N SER A 158 -9.28 -0.41 -5.38
CA SER A 158 -9.64 0.97 -5.67
C SER A 158 -8.38 1.81 -5.84
N PHE A 159 -8.43 2.78 -6.74
CA PHE A 159 -7.37 3.77 -6.93
C PHE A 159 -7.87 5.09 -6.36
N VAL A 160 -7.04 5.75 -5.55
CA VAL A 160 -7.36 7.02 -4.91
C VAL A 160 -6.19 7.99 -5.03
N PRO A 161 -6.40 9.32 -4.97
CA PRO A 161 -5.29 10.25 -4.88
C PRO A 161 -4.49 9.98 -3.60
N SER A 162 -3.16 9.86 -3.70
CA SER A 162 -2.30 9.75 -2.54
C SER A 162 -2.34 11.03 -1.68
N THR A 163 -2.22 10.85 -0.36
CA THR A 163 -2.23 11.95 0.61
C THR A 163 -0.99 12.00 1.50
N SER A 164 -0.12 10.99 1.43
CA SER A 164 1.09 10.96 2.26
C SER A 164 2.07 12.06 1.86
N LYS A 165 2.93 12.50 2.80
CA LYS A 165 3.96 13.49 2.50
C LYS A 165 4.92 12.93 1.45
N ALA A 166 5.26 11.64 1.54
CA ALA A 166 6.13 10.97 0.58
C ALA A 166 5.54 10.97 -0.84
N ALA A 167 4.25 10.66 -0.99
CA ALA A 167 3.64 10.60 -2.32
C ALA A 167 3.40 11.99 -2.95
N THR A 168 3.22 13.02 -2.14
CA THR A 168 2.90 14.38 -2.62
C THR A 168 4.13 15.26 -2.80
N GLN A 169 5.20 15.03 -2.04
CA GLN A 169 6.41 15.87 -2.02
C GLN A 169 7.70 15.07 -2.23
N GLY A 170 7.63 13.75 -2.07
CA GLY A 170 8.79 12.88 -2.11
C GLY A 170 9.19 12.44 -3.50
N LYS A 171 10.43 11.93 -3.55
CA LYS A 171 11.02 11.31 -4.73
C LYS A 171 11.60 9.94 -4.40
N TYR A 172 11.64 9.09 -5.41
CA TYR A 172 12.39 7.84 -5.44
C TYR A 172 13.25 7.83 -6.71
N ASN A 173 14.56 7.62 -6.56
CA ASN A 173 15.52 7.73 -7.68
C ASN A 173 15.34 9.01 -8.51
N ASN A 174 15.25 10.15 -7.83
CA ASN A 174 15.01 11.49 -8.42
C ASN A 174 13.69 11.69 -9.17
N LYS A 175 12.77 10.71 -9.15
CA LYS A 175 11.44 10.82 -9.76
C LYS A 175 10.37 11.00 -8.68
N ALA A 176 9.41 11.88 -8.93
CA ALA A 176 8.24 11.99 -8.06
C ALA A 176 7.49 10.65 -8.03
N TYR A 177 6.82 10.40 -6.90
CA TYR A 177 5.87 9.30 -6.80
C TYR A 177 4.73 9.47 -7.81
N ARG A 178 4.01 8.38 -8.11
CA ARG A 178 2.88 8.43 -9.04
C ARG A 178 1.76 9.39 -8.59
N GLY A 179 1.60 9.60 -7.29
CA GLY A 179 0.53 10.42 -6.71
C GLY A 179 -0.81 9.66 -6.60
N THR A 180 -0.81 8.36 -6.89
CA THR A 180 -1.95 7.46 -6.79
C THR A 180 -1.67 6.40 -5.73
N ALA A 181 -2.67 6.08 -4.91
CA ALA A 181 -2.65 4.99 -3.96
C ALA A 181 -3.64 3.89 -4.35
N ILE A 182 -3.33 2.67 -3.91
CA ILE A 182 -4.18 1.49 -4.00
C ILE A 182 -4.85 1.27 -2.64
N GLU A 183 -6.16 1.09 -2.63
CA GLU A 183 -6.92 0.62 -1.49
C GLU A 183 -7.50 -0.77 -1.77
N LEU A 184 -7.26 -1.69 -0.84
CA LEU A 184 -7.71 -3.08 -0.90
C LEU A 184 -8.89 -3.30 0.04
N SER A 185 -10.00 -3.83 -0.47
CA SER A 185 -11.19 -4.06 0.37
C SER A 185 -11.01 -5.23 1.35
N ASN A 186 -11.93 -5.35 2.31
CA ASN A 186 -12.07 -6.49 3.24
C ASN A 186 -10.75 -6.98 3.88
N GLY A 187 -9.90 -6.04 4.31
CA GLY A 187 -8.63 -6.34 4.97
C GLY A 187 -7.60 -6.98 4.04
N GLY A 188 -7.72 -6.75 2.73
CA GLY A 188 -6.72 -7.16 1.75
C GLY A 188 -5.38 -6.45 1.99
N MET A 189 -4.27 -7.16 1.81
CA MET A 189 -2.94 -6.64 2.07
C MET A 189 -1.87 -7.39 1.28
N PHE A 190 -0.71 -6.76 1.16
CA PHE A 190 0.55 -7.37 0.72
C PHE A 190 1.48 -7.63 1.92
N GLY A 191 0.94 -8.19 3.01
CA GLY A 191 1.73 -8.73 4.13
C GLY A 191 2.18 -7.81 5.26
N VAL A 192 1.61 -6.61 5.40
CA VAL A 192 2.04 -5.68 6.46
C VAL A 192 0.89 -5.15 7.34
N GLY A 193 -0.26 -5.82 7.30
CA GLY A 193 -1.40 -5.46 8.15
C GLY A 193 -2.09 -4.15 7.78
N ALA A 194 -1.92 -3.68 6.56
CA ALA A 194 -2.52 -2.46 6.04
C ALA A 194 -3.02 -2.68 4.61
N SER A 195 -4.05 -1.93 4.24
CA SER A 195 -4.77 -2.10 2.96
C SER A 195 -4.60 -0.92 2.01
N ALA A 196 -3.91 0.14 2.45
CA ALA A 196 -3.68 1.35 1.66
C ALA A 196 -2.18 1.49 1.33
N TYR A 197 -1.87 1.58 0.04
CA TYR A 197 -0.51 1.56 -0.49
C TYR A 197 -0.32 2.75 -1.44
N ASP A 198 0.63 3.64 -1.15
CA ASP A 198 1.07 4.63 -2.14
C ASP A 198 1.84 3.93 -3.25
N ILE A 199 1.48 4.20 -4.51
CA ILE A 199 2.28 3.76 -5.66
C ILE A 199 3.45 4.72 -5.79
N ILE A 200 4.66 4.18 -5.57
CA ILE A 200 5.90 4.91 -5.87
C ILE A 200 6.07 4.97 -7.38
N SER A 201 6.07 3.81 -8.01
CA SER A 201 6.16 3.63 -9.46
C SER A 201 5.43 2.36 -9.88
N LEU A 202 4.93 2.37 -11.11
CA LEU A 202 4.27 1.24 -11.73
C LEU A 202 4.61 1.22 -13.22
N THR A 203 5.08 0.08 -13.69
CA THR A 203 5.35 -0.26 -15.09
C THR A 203 4.70 -1.60 -15.41
N ASP A 204 4.81 -2.06 -16.66
CA ASP A 204 4.28 -3.37 -17.04
C ASP A 204 4.87 -4.49 -16.17
N THR A 205 6.17 -4.42 -15.89
CA THR A 205 6.92 -5.48 -15.22
C THR A 205 7.17 -5.26 -13.74
N GLN A 206 6.98 -4.04 -13.21
CA GLN A 206 7.35 -3.71 -11.83
C GLN A 206 6.29 -2.84 -11.16
N LEU A 207 5.97 -3.17 -9.90
CA LEU A 207 5.19 -2.34 -9.00
C LEU A 207 6.04 -2.05 -7.76
N ILE A 208 6.27 -0.78 -7.46
CA ILE A 208 6.91 -0.37 -6.21
C ILE A 208 5.88 0.39 -5.38
N VAL A 209 5.64 -0.07 -4.16
CA VAL A 209 4.68 0.53 -3.24
C VAL A 209 5.30 0.84 -1.89
N ARG A 210 4.69 1.82 -1.23
CA ARG A 210 4.93 2.18 0.15
C ARG A 210 3.63 2.08 0.95
N VAL A 211 3.73 1.69 2.20
CA VAL A 211 2.57 1.47 3.06
C VAL A 211 2.89 1.83 4.51
N MET A 212 1.94 2.48 5.18
CA MET A 212 2.03 2.70 6.62
C MET A 212 1.49 1.47 7.36
N GLN A 213 2.33 0.88 8.20
CA GLN A 213 2.00 -0.23 9.06
C GLN A 213 1.18 0.25 10.28
N PRO A 214 0.49 -0.66 10.99
CA PRO A 214 -0.29 -0.32 12.18
C PRO A 214 0.48 0.41 13.30
N ASN A 215 1.80 0.23 13.38
CA ASN A 215 2.67 0.91 14.35
C ASN A 215 3.24 2.25 13.84
N SER A 216 2.64 2.82 12.80
CA SER A 216 3.09 4.05 12.13
C SER A 216 4.46 3.95 11.47
N GLN A 217 5.02 2.75 11.28
CA GLN A 217 6.22 2.57 10.48
C GLN A 217 5.90 2.35 9.02
N TYR A 218 6.76 2.83 8.12
CA TYR A 218 6.56 2.62 6.70
C TYR A 218 7.31 1.40 6.20
N ALA A 219 6.63 0.55 5.45
CA ALA A 219 7.21 -0.55 4.71
C ALA A 219 7.19 -0.27 3.20
N TYR A 220 8.12 -0.89 2.50
CA TYR A 220 8.32 -0.79 1.06
C TYR A 220 8.30 -2.19 0.47
N HIS A 221 7.64 -2.35 -0.66
CA HIS A 221 7.66 -3.58 -1.43
C HIS A 221 7.95 -3.31 -2.90
N ILE A 222 8.76 -4.19 -3.49
CA ILE A 222 9.00 -4.27 -4.94
C ILE A 222 8.40 -5.58 -5.42
N PHE A 223 7.47 -5.48 -6.35
CA PHE A 223 6.89 -6.61 -7.04
C PHE A 223 7.29 -6.63 -8.52
N THR A 224 7.28 -7.82 -9.09
CA THR A 224 7.57 -8.11 -10.49
C THR A 224 6.46 -8.97 -11.08
N THR A 225 6.25 -8.92 -12.40
CA THR A 225 5.34 -9.85 -13.10
C THR A 225 5.90 -11.25 -13.26
N THR A 226 7.22 -11.39 -13.29
CA THR A 226 7.90 -12.67 -13.53
C THR A 226 8.48 -13.19 -12.24
N LYS A 227 8.04 -14.37 -11.78
CA LYS A 227 8.58 -15.02 -10.59
C LYS A 227 10.09 -15.22 -10.72
N PRO A 228 10.90 -14.59 -9.86
CA PRO A 228 12.35 -14.76 -9.92
C PRO A 228 12.75 -16.20 -9.54
N SER A 229 13.78 -16.71 -10.20
CA SER A 229 14.42 -17.99 -9.87
C SER A 229 15.86 -17.75 -9.45
N GLU A 230 16.34 -18.40 -8.39
CA GLU A 230 17.75 -18.31 -7.97
C GLU A 230 18.72 -18.74 -9.08
N ASN A 231 18.29 -19.66 -9.96
CA ASN A 231 19.12 -20.26 -11.00
C ASN A 231 19.27 -19.44 -12.29
N SER A 232 18.65 -18.25 -12.41
CA SER A 232 18.67 -17.49 -13.68
C SER A 232 19.96 -16.70 -13.95
N PHE A 233 20.99 -16.83 -13.12
CA PHE A 233 22.30 -16.18 -13.31
C PHE A 233 23.48 -17.16 -13.44
N ALA A 234 23.24 -18.47 -13.55
CA ALA A 234 24.33 -19.46 -13.62
C ALA A 234 24.92 -19.69 -15.02
N ASN A 235 24.41 -19.04 -16.08
CA ASN A 235 24.83 -19.30 -17.46
C ASN A 235 25.13 -18.02 -18.28
N LEU A 236 25.92 -17.12 -17.72
CA LEU A 236 26.69 -16.18 -18.55
C LEU A 236 28.16 -16.41 -18.21
N VAL A 237 28.79 -17.18 -19.09
CA VAL A 237 30.23 -17.47 -19.17
C VAL A 237 31.02 -16.17 -19.34
#